data_AF-A0A1C5K5N9-F1
#
_entry.id   AF-A0A1C5K5N9-F1
#
_cell.length_a   1.000
_cell.length_b   1.000
_cell.length_c   1.000
_cell.angle_alpha   90.00
_cell.angle_beta   90.00
_cell.angle_gamma   90.00
#
_symmetry.space_group_name_H-M   'P 1'
#
loop_
_entity.id
_entity.type
_entity.pdbx_description
1 polymer ?
#
loop_
_entity_poly.entity_id
_entity_poly.type
_entity_poly.pdbx_seq_one_letter_code
_entity_poly.pdbx_strand_id
1 'polypeptide(L)'
;MSDYLDVLRHLIRREGYALDADELDATCAQHPDAVCALFSAAWTIAAADAQIATLTNAANLLCDVHSDGDINTVLSMREHLDRVADALTRALAQRDKATARLRQECDALTDLGTGLITRPGDSTPPADQPDSAYPATP
;
A
#
# COMPACT_ATOMS: atom_id res chain seq x y z
N MET A 1 3.31 2.09 -19.04
CA MET A 1 3.63 0.95 -18.15
C MET A 1 4.49 1.40 -16.96
N SER A 2 5.44 2.34 -17.15
CA SER A 2 6.22 2.94 -16.05
C SER A 2 5.39 3.58 -14.93
N ASP A 3 4.38 4.41 -15.24
CA ASP A 3 3.58 5.06 -14.18
C ASP A 3 2.92 4.06 -13.22
N TYR A 4 2.53 2.89 -13.73
CA TYR A 4 1.88 1.86 -12.93
C TYR A 4 2.86 1.15 -11.99
N LEU A 5 4.06 0.82 -12.50
CA LEU A 5 5.13 0.26 -11.69
C LEU A 5 5.61 1.25 -10.64
N ASP A 6 5.62 2.54 -10.95
CA ASP A 6 5.95 3.57 -9.98
C ASP A 6 4.91 3.68 -8.86
N VAL A 7 3.62 3.62 -9.18
CA VAL A 7 2.54 3.57 -8.18
C VAL A 7 2.66 2.30 -7.32
N LEU A 8 2.87 1.14 -7.94
CA LEU A 8 3.03 -0.12 -7.21
C LEU A 8 4.24 -0.06 -6.27
N ARG A 9 5.40 0.37 -6.78
CA ARG A 9 6.65 0.51 -6.01
C ARG A 9 6.49 1.51 -4.88
N HIS A 10 5.77 2.60 -5.09
CA HIS A 10 5.46 3.58 -4.05
C HIS A 10 4.60 2.98 -2.93
N LEU A 11 3.54 2.25 -3.28
CA LEU A 11 2.66 1.59 -2.31
C LEU A 11 3.39 0.50 -1.52
N ILE A 12 4.14 -0.37 -2.20
CA ILE A 12 4.92 -1.44 -1.57
C ILE A 12 5.99 -0.87 -0.62
N ARG A 13 6.66 0.21 -1.04
CA ARG A 13 7.63 0.93 -0.19
C ARG A 13 6.98 1.55 1.04
N ARG A 14 5.76 2.10 0.89
CA ARG A 14 4.99 2.66 2.02
C ARG A 14 4.68 1.60 3.07
N GLU A 15 4.44 0.37 2.64
CA GLU A 15 4.23 -0.79 3.52
C GLU A 15 5.54 -1.40 4.07
N GLY A 16 6.69 -0.82 3.70
CA GLY A 16 7.98 -1.24 4.19
C GLY A 16 8.56 -2.44 3.45
N TYR A 17 8.24 -2.64 2.18
CA TYR A 17 8.83 -3.66 1.32
C TYR A 17 9.57 -3.00 0.14
N ALA A 18 10.52 -3.71 -0.48
CA ALA A 18 11.13 -3.30 -1.74
C ALA A 18 10.65 -4.22 -2.87
N LEU A 19 10.25 -3.62 -3.99
CA LEU A 19 9.88 -4.31 -5.22
C LEU A 19 11.04 -4.25 -6.20
N ASP A 20 11.49 -5.41 -6.67
CA ASP A 20 12.46 -5.53 -7.75
C ASP A 20 11.74 -5.66 -9.10
N ALA A 21 11.98 -4.71 -10.01
CA ALA A 21 11.33 -4.69 -11.31
C ALA A 21 11.91 -5.71 -12.29
N ASP A 22 13.16 -6.14 -12.10
CA ASP A 22 13.83 -7.11 -12.98
C ASP A 22 13.34 -8.55 -12.68
N GLU A 23 13.05 -8.86 -11.41
CA GLU A 23 12.44 -10.12 -10.99
C GLU A 23 10.94 -10.21 -11.31
N LEU A 24 10.29 -9.08 -11.63
CA LEU A 24 8.85 -9.03 -11.88
C LEU A 24 8.45 -9.83 -13.12
N ASP A 25 9.20 -9.72 -14.22
CA ASP A 25 8.90 -10.46 -15.45
C ASP A 25 9.11 -11.97 -15.25
N ALA A 26 10.16 -12.35 -14.52
CA ALA A 26 10.44 -13.76 -14.19
C ALA A 26 9.36 -14.35 -13.27
N THR A 27 8.97 -13.61 -12.24
CA THR A 27 7.93 -14.02 -11.28
C THR A 27 6.55 -14.03 -11.94
N CYS A 28 6.28 -13.13 -12.88
CA CYS A 28 5.03 -13.13 -13.66
C CYS A 28 4.92 -14.38 -14.54
N ALA A 29 6.03 -14.85 -15.12
CA ALA A 29 6.06 -16.07 -15.91
C ALA A 29 5.86 -17.35 -15.06
N GLN A 30 6.33 -17.35 -13.81
CA GLN A 30 6.27 -18.51 -12.92
C GLN A 30 4.99 -18.55 -12.06
N HIS A 31 4.54 -17.38 -11.59
CA HIS A 31 3.44 -17.21 -10.65
C HIS A 31 2.52 -16.05 -11.08
N PRO A 32 1.83 -16.17 -12.23
CA PRO A 32 0.99 -15.10 -12.76
C PRO A 32 -0.16 -14.74 -11.82
N ASP A 33 -0.71 -15.72 -11.09
CA ASP A 33 -1.81 -15.50 -10.14
C ASP A 33 -1.40 -14.64 -8.95
N ALA A 34 -0.19 -14.85 -8.41
CA ALA A 34 0.33 -14.08 -7.28
C ALA A 34 0.63 -12.63 -7.70
N VAL A 35 1.21 -12.45 -8.89
CA VAL A 35 1.47 -11.12 -9.44
C VAL A 35 0.16 -10.38 -9.74
N CYS A 36 -0.85 -11.07 -10.29
CA CYS A 36 -2.18 -10.48 -10.49
C CYS A 36 -2.87 -10.10 -9.17
N ALA A 37 -2.73 -10.92 -8.13
CA ALA A 37 -3.28 -10.62 -6.81
C ALA A 37 -2.63 -9.39 -6.18
N LEU A 38 -1.31 -9.27 -6.28
CA LEU A 38 -0.53 -8.11 -5.84
C LEU A 38 -1.02 -6.83 -6.55
N PHE A 39 -1.12 -6.88 -7.87
CA PHE A 39 -1.61 -5.76 -8.69
C PHE A 39 -3.06 -5.38 -8.38
N SER A 40 -3.92 -6.37 -8.14
CA SER A 40 -5.33 -6.15 -7.77
C SER A 40 -5.45 -5.46 -6.40
N ALA A 41 -4.63 -5.88 -5.42
CA ALA A 41 -4.59 -5.25 -4.10
C ALA A 41 -4.11 -3.80 -4.19
N ALA A 42 -3.01 -3.54 -4.90
CA ALA A 42 -2.48 -2.20 -5.11
C ALA A 42 -3.48 -1.28 -5.82
N TRP A 43 -4.18 -1.78 -6.84
CA TRP A 43 -5.22 -1.01 -7.53
C TRP A 43 -6.38 -0.64 -6.60
N THR A 44 -6.80 -1.56 -5.75
CA THR A 44 -7.88 -1.32 -4.78
C THR A 44 -7.49 -0.22 -3.78
N ILE A 45 -6.23 -0.19 -3.34
CA ILE A 45 -5.69 0.89 -2.49
C ILE A 45 -5.73 2.22 -3.24
N ALA A 46 -5.21 2.27 -4.47
CA ALA A 46 -5.18 3.50 -5.26
C ALA A 46 -6.59 4.05 -5.55
N ALA A 47 -7.55 3.17 -5.85
CA ALA A 47 -8.94 3.54 -6.04
C ALA A 47 -9.57 4.08 -4.75
N ALA A 48 -9.28 3.47 -3.60
CA ALA A 48 -9.77 3.97 -2.31
C ALA A 48 -9.14 5.32 -1.94
N ASP A 49 -7.84 5.51 -2.19
CA ASP A 49 -7.15 6.80 -1.99
C ASP A 49 -7.76 7.91 -2.87
N ALA A 50 -8.08 7.60 -4.14
CA ALA A 50 -8.76 8.55 -5.03
C ALA A 50 -10.18 8.91 -4.54
N GLN A 51 -10.93 7.91 -4.02
CA GLN A 51 -12.23 8.16 -3.40
C GLN A 51 -12.12 9.02 -2.15
N ILE A 52 -11.16 8.75 -1.27
CA ILE A 52 -10.89 9.54 -0.06
C ILE A 52 -10.56 10.99 -0.45
N ALA A 53 -9.69 11.20 -1.44
CA ALA A 53 -9.32 12.54 -1.90
C ALA A 53 -10.55 13.31 -2.44
N THR A 54 -11.38 12.63 -3.23
CA THR A 54 -12.60 13.23 -3.80
C THR A 54 -13.61 13.60 -2.70
N LEU A 55 -13.83 12.71 -1.72
CA LEU A 55 -14.72 12.96 -0.58
C LEU A 55 -14.20 14.08 0.32
N THR A 56 -12.89 14.15 0.52
CA THR A 56 -12.25 15.22 1.30
C THR A 56 -12.42 16.58 0.60
N ASN A 57 -12.22 16.64 -0.72
CA ASN A 57 -12.46 17.86 -1.49
C ASN A 57 -13.93 18.29 -1.47
N ALA A 58 -14.86 17.33 -1.56
CA ALA A 58 -16.29 17.61 -1.42
C ALA A 58 -16.61 18.18 -0.03
N ALA A 59 -16.06 17.61 1.05
CA ALA A 59 -16.22 18.13 2.40
C ALA A 59 -15.68 19.57 2.54
N ASN A 60 -14.50 19.86 1.98
CA ASN A 60 -13.93 21.21 2.02
C ASN A 60 -14.79 22.24 1.27
N LEU A 61 -15.26 21.89 0.07
CA LEU A 61 -16.14 22.76 -0.71
C LEU A 61 -17.46 23.04 0.02
N LEU A 62 -17.98 22.03 0.74
CA LEU A 62 -19.16 22.19 1.57
C LEU A 62 -18.91 23.11 2.78
N CYS A 63 -17.76 23.00 3.44
CA CYS A 63 -17.36 23.91 4.51
C CYS A 63 -17.19 25.36 4.02
N ASP A 64 -16.65 25.57 2.82
CA ASP A 64 -16.49 26.91 2.25
C ASP A 64 -17.84 27.58 1.99
N VAL A 65 -18.81 26.85 1.41
CA VAL A 65 -20.17 27.36 1.17
C VAL A 65 -20.93 27.64 2.47
N HIS A 66 -20.61 26.94 3.56
CA HIS A 66 -21.23 27.17 4.87
C HIS A 66 -20.92 28.56 5.45
N SER A 67 -19.76 29.14 5.10
CA SER A 67 -19.36 30.46 5.61
C SER A 67 -20.27 31.62 5.13
N ASP A 68 -21.18 31.37 4.17
CA ASP A 68 -21.98 32.38 3.46
C ASP A 68 -23.52 32.15 3.52
N GLY A 69 -24.02 31.14 4.24
CA GLY A 69 -25.39 30.60 4.08
C GLY A 69 -26.38 30.70 5.26
N ASP A 70 -27.69 30.76 4.93
CA ASP A 70 -28.85 30.78 5.85
C ASP A 70 -29.09 29.43 6.58
N ILE A 71 -29.87 29.43 7.67
CA ILE A 71 -30.09 28.32 8.62
C ILE A 71 -30.63 27.03 7.95
N ASN A 72 -31.47 27.13 6.91
CA ASN A 72 -31.96 25.96 6.18
C ASN A 72 -30.85 25.27 5.37
N THR A 73 -29.87 26.03 4.89
CA THR A 73 -28.67 25.52 4.22
C THR A 73 -27.82 24.73 5.21
N VAL A 74 -27.74 25.16 6.47
CA VAL A 74 -26.97 24.50 7.53
C VAL A 74 -27.46 23.08 7.84
N LEU A 75 -28.79 22.87 7.93
CA LEU A 75 -29.37 21.53 8.18
C LEU A 75 -29.11 20.57 7.02
N SER A 76 -29.32 21.01 5.77
CA SER A 76 -29.05 20.19 4.59
C SER A 76 -27.55 19.87 4.43
N MET A 77 -26.68 20.81 4.80
CA MET A 77 -25.23 20.60 4.81
C MET A 77 -24.82 19.55 5.84
N ARG A 78 -25.41 19.57 7.03
CA ARG A 78 -25.12 18.59 8.08
C ARG A 78 -25.42 17.17 7.60
N GLU A 79 -26.59 16.96 7.00
CA GLU A 79 -26.94 15.67 6.40
C GLU A 79 -26.01 15.27 5.23
N HIS A 80 -25.47 16.25 4.51
CA HIS A 80 -24.50 15.99 3.45
C HIS A 80 -23.12 15.62 4.01
N LEU A 81 -22.65 16.33 5.03
CA LEU A 81 -21.39 16.04 5.73
C LEU A 81 -21.45 14.70 6.44
N ASP A 82 -22.57 14.34 7.06
CA ASP A 82 -22.77 13.01 7.66
C ASP A 82 -22.65 11.91 6.60
N ARG A 83 -23.26 12.11 5.41
CA ARG A 83 -23.12 11.17 4.28
C ARG A 83 -21.69 11.09 3.75
N VAL A 84 -20.98 12.21 3.68
CA VAL A 84 -19.56 12.24 3.27
C VAL A 84 -18.69 11.54 4.30
N ALA A 85 -18.93 11.74 5.59
CA ALA A 85 -18.22 11.05 6.68
C ALA A 85 -18.46 9.53 6.65
N ASP A 86 -19.70 9.09 6.41
CA ASP A 86 -20.03 7.67 6.24
C ASP A 86 -19.36 7.06 4.99
N ALA A 87 -19.30 7.81 3.89
CA ALA A 87 -18.61 7.39 2.68
C ALA A 87 -17.09 7.32 2.90
N LEU A 88 -16.51 8.30 3.60
CA LEU A 88 -15.09 8.36 3.93
C LEU A 88 -14.70 7.19 4.83
N THR A 89 -15.51 6.89 5.84
CA THR A 89 -15.31 5.77 6.77
C THR A 89 -15.30 4.43 6.00
N ARG A 90 -16.22 4.24 5.06
CA ARG A 90 -16.24 3.05 4.21
C ARG A 90 -15.04 2.97 3.26
N ALA A 91 -14.63 4.10 2.67
CA ALA A 91 -13.47 4.15 1.80
C ALA A 91 -12.16 3.84 2.57
N LEU A 92 -12.02 4.35 3.79
CA LEU A 92 -10.90 4.04 4.68
C LEU A 92 -10.89 2.55 5.06
N ALA A 93 -12.04 1.99 5.47
CA ALA A 93 -12.12 0.56 5.78
C ALA A 93 -11.77 -0.33 4.58
N GLN A 94 -12.19 0.07 3.37
CA GLN A 94 -11.85 -0.63 2.13
C GLN A 94 -10.34 -0.53 1.84
N ARG A 95 -9.74 0.64 2.05
CA ARG A 95 -8.31 0.86 1.90
C ARG A 95 -7.51 0.00 2.88
N ASP A 96 -7.91 -0.04 4.15
CA ASP A 96 -7.23 -0.83 5.18
C ASP A 96 -7.29 -2.33 4.87
N LYS A 97 -8.45 -2.82 4.42
CA LYS A 97 -8.61 -4.20 3.95
C LYS A 97 -7.71 -4.51 2.75
N ALA A 98 -7.64 -3.61 1.78
CA ALA A 98 -6.78 -3.77 0.62
C ALA A 98 -5.29 -3.72 1.00
N THR A 99 -4.92 -2.90 1.97
CA THR A 99 -3.56 -2.80 2.52
C THR A 99 -3.16 -4.07 3.26
N ALA A 100 -4.05 -4.63 4.09
CA ALA A 100 -3.83 -5.91 4.75
C ALA A 100 -3.64 -7.05 3.74
N ARG A 101 -4.46 -7.06 2.68
CA ARG A 101 -4.29 -8.02 1.58
C ARG A 101 -2.97 -7.82 0.86
N LEU A 102 -2.58 -6.59 0.55
CA LEU A 102 -1.29 -6.30 -0.08
C LEU A 102 -0.13 -6.86 0.76
N ARG A 103 -0.12 -6.62 2.08
CA ARG A 103 0.89 -7.18 2.98
C ARG A 103 0.92 -8.71 2.94
N GLN A 104 -0.26 -9.34 2.96
CA GLN A 104 -0.36 -10.80 2.88
C GLN A 104 0.22 -11.36 1.58
N GLU A 105 -0.05 -10.72 0.43
CA GLU A 105 0.53 -11.12 -0.85
C GLU A 105 2.05 -10.86 -0.88
N CYS A 106 2.51 -9.74 -0.30
CA CYS A 106 3.93 -9.43 -0.17
C CYS A 106 4.68 -10.48 0.68
N ASP A 107 4.11 -10.86 1.83
CA ASP A 107 4.68 -11.89 2.70
C ASP A 107 4.70 -13.25 1.98
N ALA A 108 3.63 -13.62 1.28
CA ALA A 108 3.57 -14.86 0.50
C ALA A 108 4.64 -14.90 -0.62
N LEU A 109 4.86 -13.78 -1.32
CA LEU A 109 5.91 -13.66 -2.34
C LEU A 109 7.33 -13.70 -1.75
N THR A 110 7.50 -13.15 -0.55
CA THR A 110 8.76 -13.20 0.21
C THR A 110 9.06 -14.65 0.63
N ASP A 111 8.07 -15.35 1.19
CA ASP A 111 8.18 -16.76 1.59
C ASP A 111 8.44 -17.68 0.39
N LEU A 112 7.94 -17.32 -0.79
CA LEU A 112 8.20 -18.05 -2.03
C LEU A 112 9.66 -17.93 -2.51
N GLY A 113 10.43 -16.97 -1.97
CA GLY A 113 11.83 -16.76 -2.33
C GLY A 113 12.04 -16.24 -3.75
N THR A 114 11.03 -15.59 -4.34
CA THR A 114 11.06 -15.12 -5.73
C THR A 114 11.99 -13.93 -5.97
N GLY A 115 12.55 -13.31 -4.93
CA GLY A 115 13.37 -12.09 -5.06
C GLY A 115 12.58 -10.83 -5.44
N LEU A 116 11.36 -10.98 -5.98
CA LEU A 116 10.46 -9.90 -6.38
C LEU A 116 10.16 -8.92 -5.23
N ILE A 117 9.92 -9.44 -4.04
CA ILE A 117 9.65 -8.65 -2.84
C ILE A 117 10.66 -9.00 -1.76
N THR A 118 11.31 -7.98 -1.21
CA THR A 118 12.25 -8.11 -0.11
C THR A 118 11.84 -7.26 1.08
N ARG A 119 11.95 -7.83 2.28
CA ARG A 119 11.73 -7.10 3.53
C ARG A 119 13.04 -6.40 3.92
N PRO A 120 13.02 -5.08 4.21
CA PRO A 120 14.17 -4.36 4.72
C PRO A 120 14.48 -4.85 6.14
N GLY A 121 15.28 -5.90 6.20
CA GLY A 121 15.56 -6.71 7.40
C GLY A 121 16.24 -8.03 7.03
N ASP A 122 15.97 -8.57 5.83
CA ASP A 122 16.66 -9.75 5.28
C ASP A 122 18.02 -9.45 4.67
N SER A 123 18.51 -8.20 4.81
CA SER A 123 19.94 -7.93 4.77
C SER A 123 20.62 -8.57 5.98
N THR A 124 20.63 -9.90 6.03
CA THR A 124 21.61 -10.65 6.79
C THR A 124 22.96 -10.21 6.21
N PRO A 125 23.83 -9.52 6.98
CA PRO A 125 25.21 -9.38 6.55
C PRO A 125 25.74 -10.81 6.31
N PRO A 126 26.46 -11.07 5.21
CA PRO A 126 27.04 -12.39 4.99
C PRO A 126 27.81 -12.77 6.25
N ALA A 127 27.54 -13.99 6.75
CA ALA A 127 28.15 -14.55 7.95
C ALA A 127 29.68 -14.36 7.91
N ASP A 128 30.19 -13.45 8.74
CA ASP A 128 31.60 -13.35 9.03
C ASP A 128 31.94 -14.45 10.04
N GLN A 129 32.26 -15.64 9.52
CA GLN A 129 33.27 -16.59 10.04
C GLN A 129 33.26 -17.85 9.17
N PRO A 130 34.43 -18.43 8.85
CA PRO A 130 35.40 -18.82 9.88
C PRO A 130 36.87 -18.61 9.47
N ASP A 131 37.71 -18.10 10.38
CA ASP A 131 39.13 -18.46 10.32
C ASP A 131 39.56 -19.11 11.63
N SER A 132 39.83 -20.41 11.50
CA SER A 132 40.40 -21.28 12.50
C SER A 132 41.87 -20.90 12.69
N ALA A 133 42.20 -20.23 13.78
CA ALA A 133 43.56 -20.22 14.30
C ALA A 133 43.68 -21.25 15.44
N TYR A 134 44.29 -22.40 15.12
CA TYR A 134 44.75 -23.41 16.06
C TYR A 134 45.74 -22.82 17.10
N PRO A 135 45.96 -23.51 18.25
CA PRO A 135 46.44 -22.93 19.49
C PRO A 135 47.97 -22.84 19.54
N ALA A 136 48.47 -21.88 20.31
CA ALA A 136 49.86 -21.85 20.74
C ALA A 136 49.92 -21.93 22.28
N THR A 137 50.22 -23.11 22.78
CA THR A 137 50.99 -23.35 24.01
C THR A 137 52.33 -23.94 23.59
N PRO A 138 53.40 -23.90 24.43
CA PRO A 138 53.48 -23.57 25.85
C PRO A 138 54.19 -22.26 26.19
#